data_AF-A0AAD9NMC2-F1
#
_entry.id   AF-A0AAD9NMC2-F1
#
_cell.length_a   1.000
_cell.length_b   1.000
_cell.length_c   1.000
_cell.angle_alpha   90.00
_cell.angle_beta   90.00
_cell.angle_gamma   90.00
#
_symmetry.space_group_name_H-M   'P 1'
#
loop_
_entity.id
_entity.type
_entity.pdbx_description
1 polymer ?
#
loop_
_entity_poly.entity_id
_entity_poly.type
_entity_poly.pdbx_seq_one_letter_code
_entity_poly.pdbx_strand_id
1 'polypeptide(L)'
;MSLSNVRSFRKKTSEFLCNLQTKRDYKDCSIFCFTETWLDATIPDSTVQPPGLTTYRSDRSRDETGKARGGGVCILVNDRWATDVKILSKTCSVDI
;
A
#
# COMPACT_ATOMS: atom_id res chain seq x y z
N MET A 1 14.16 -0.23 3.33
CA MET A 1 12.75 0.17 3.54
C MET A 1 12.53 1.50 2.83
N SER A 2 11.41 1.65 2.12
CA SER A 2 11.05 2.90 1.42
C SER A 2 9.69 3.39 1.90
N LEU A 3 9.59 4.69 2.22
CA LEU A 3 8.34 5.35 2.62
C LEU A 3 8.00 6.43 1.59
N SER A 4 6.76 6.48 1.12
CA SER A 4 6.35 7.45 0.10
C SER A 4 4.89 7.85 0.23
N ASN A 5 4.63 9.16 0.14
CA ASN A 5 3.28 9.68 0.02
C ASN A 5 2.87 9.64 -1.46
N VAL A 6 1.86 8.81 -1.79
CA VAL A 6 1.51 8.53 -3.19
C VAL A 6 0.40 9.43 -3.72
N ARG A 7 -0.44 10.02 -2.85
CA ARG A 7 -1.60 10.86 -3.23
C ARG A 7 -2.43 10.20 -4.33
N SER A 8 -2.86 8.97 -4.09
CA SER A 8 -3.44 7.97 -5.02
C SER A 8 -2.41 6.94 -5.49
N PHE A 9 -2.41 5.78 -4.82
CA PHE A 9 -1.59 4.63 -5.22
C PHE A 9 -2.00 4.12 -6.62
N ARG A 10 -3.32 4.07 -6.90
CA ARG A 10 -3.86 3.61 -8.18
C ARG A 10 -3.27 4.31 -9.39
N LYS A 11 -3.01 5.61 -9.29
CA LYS A 11 -2.40 6.39 -10.39
C LYS A 11 -0.92 6.09 -10.60
N LYS A 12 -0.25 5.57 -9.55
CA LYS A 12 1.20 5.29 -9.53
C LYS A 12 1.54 3.81 -9.64
N THR A 13 0.55 2.91 -9.67
CA THR A 13 0.79 1.46 -9.76
C THR A 13 1.69 1.09 -10.93
N SER A 14 1.42 1.61 -12.14
CA SER A 14 2.24 1.29 -13.33
C SER A 14 3.68 1.79 -13.21
N GLU A 15 3.87 3.00 -12.67
CA GLU A 15 5.21 3.56 -12.42
C GLU A 15 5.96 2.73 -11.37
N PHE A 16 5.26 2.34 -10.30
CA PHE A 16 5.81 1.49 -9.25
C PHE A 16 6.23 0.11 -9.78
N LEU A 17 5.40 -0.53 -10.60
CA LEU A 17 5.73 -1.80 -11.24
C LEU A 17 6.95 -1.67 -12.17
N CYS A 18 7.01 -0.59 -12.96
CA CYS A 18 8.18 -0.32 -13.80
C CYS A 18 9.45 -0.12 -12.95
N ASN A 19 9.36 0.62 -11.84
CA ASN A 19 10.47 0.84 -10.92
C ASN A 19 10.94 -0.49 -10.28
N LEU A 20 10.02 -1.37 -9.87
CA LEU A 20 10.36 -2.72 -9.38
C LEU A 20 11.13 -3.56 -10.41
N GLN A 21 10.86 -3.39 -11.71
CA GLN A 21 11.53 -4.15 -12.76
C GLN A 21 12.87 -3.53 -13.19
N THR A 22 13.02 -2.22 -13.09
CA THR A 22 14.16 -1.49 -13.67
C THR A 22 15.18 -1.05 -12.63
N LYS A 23 14.74 -0.61 -11.45
CA LYS A 23 15.62 -0.03 -10.42
C LYS A 23 16.06 -1.07 -9.41
N ARG A 24 17.38 -1.18 -9.21
CA ARG A 24 17.97 -2.09 -8.22
C ARG A 24 17.49 -1.81 -6.80
N ASP A 25 17.42 -0.53 -6.42
CA ASP A 25 16.98 -0.11 -5.09
C ASP A 25 15.56 -0.57 -4.75
N TYR A 26 14.68 -0.65 -5.76
CA TYR A 26 13.32 -1.16 -5.58
C TYR A 26 13.32 -2.70 -5.46
N LYS A 27 14.17 -3.41 -6.21
CA LYS A 27 14.27 -4.87 -6.13
C LYS A 27 14.83 -5.35 -4.79
N ASP A 28 15.82 -4.64 -4.27
CA ASP A 28 16.52 -4.99 -3.02
C ASP A 28 15.77 -4.43 -1.78
N CYS A 29 14.63 -3.75 -1.97
CA CYS A 29 13.84 -3.23 -0.86
C CYS A 29 13.03 -4.34 -0.17
N SER A 30 13.17 -4.43 1.15
CA SER A 30 12.40 -5.36 1.98
C SER A 30 10.94 -4.96 2.19
N ILE A 31 10.67 -3.66 2.35
CA ILE A 31 9.37 -3.14 2.75
C ILE A 31 9.13 -1.79 2.06
N PHE A 32 7.97 -1.65 1.44
CA PHE A 32 7.44 -0.38 0.94
C PHE A 32 6.27 0.09 1.78
N CYS A 33 6.28 1.35 2.19
CA CYS A 33 5.21 1.98 2.94
C CYS A 33 4.64 3.14 2.12
N PHE A 34 3.35 3.11 1.87
CA PHE A 34 2.62 4.13 1.13
C PHE A 34 1.57 4.79 2.02
N THR A 35 1.54 6.12 2.00
CA THR A 35 0.51 6.94 2.66
C THR A 35 -0.29 7.71 1.62
N GLU A 36 -1.51 8.14 1.98
CA GLU A 36 -2.45 8.78 1.05
C GLU A 36 -2.73 7.88 -0.16
N THR A 37 -2.96 6.59 0.10
CA THR A 37 -3.17 5.58 -0.95
C THR A 37 -4.47 5.82 -1.70
N TRP A 38 -5.47 6.37 -1.02
CA TRP A 38 -6.83 6.59 -1.52
C TRP A 38 -7.42 5.33 -2.17
N LEU A 39 -7.04 4.18 -1.64
CA LEU A 39 -7.64 2.92 -2.02
C LEU A 39 -8.88 2.69 -1.16
N ASP A 40 -9.80 1.88 -1.68
CA ASP A 40 -11.06 1.53 -1.04
C ASP A 40 -11.38 0.04 -1.26
N ALA A 41 -12.38 -0.47 -0.55
CA ALA A 41 -12.75 -1.88 -0.56
C ALA A 41 -13.22 -2.41 -1.93
N THR A 42 -13.57 -1.54 -2.89
CA THR A 42 -13.92 -1.95 -4.25
C THR A 42 -12.70 -2.33 -5.08
N ILE A 43 -11.48 -1.95 -4.65
CA ILE A 43 -10.23 -2.27 -5.34
C ILE A 43 -9.66 -3.57 -4.75
N PRO A 44 -9.66 -4.68 -5.52
CA PRO A 44 -9.12 -5.94 -5.04
C PRO A 44 -7.60 -5.87 -4.88
N ASP A 45 -7.07 -6.61 -3.92
CA ASP A 45 -5.64 -6.61 -3.60
C ASP A 45 -4.77 -7.07 -4.77
N SER A 46 -5.30 -7.93 -5.64
CA SER A 46 -4.65 -8.35 -6.89
C SER A 46 -4.29 -7.18 -7.82
N THR A 47 -4.97 -6.04 -7.72
CA THR A 47 -4.66 -4.83 -8.51
C THR A 47 -3.44 -4.09 -7.99
N VAL A 48 -3.13 -4.25 -6.71
CA VAL A 48 -2.11 -3.48 -5.97
C VAL A 48 -0.97 -4.35 -5.45
N GLN A 49 -1.03 -5.67 -5.66
CA GLN A 49 -0.04 -6.64 -5.24
C GLN A 49 0.83 -7.09 -6.41
N PRO A 50 2.08 -6.59 -6.54
CA PRO A 50 3.03 -7.09 -7.51
C PRO A 50 3.51 -8.51 -7.16
N PRO A 51 3.97 -9.30 -8.14
CA PRO A 51 4.58 -10.60 -7.87
C PRO A 51 5.77 -10.50 -6.91
N GLY A 52 5.82 -11.39 -5.92
CA GLY A 52 6.90 -11.45 -4.91
C GLY A 52 6.79 -10.41 -3.79
N LEU A 53 5.69 -9.66 -3.74
CA LEU A 53 5.34 -8.79 -2.63
C LEU A 53 3.97 -9.22 -2.06
N THR A 54 3.84 -9.16 -0.74
CA THR A 54 2.57 -9.32 -0.04
C THR A 54 2.03 -7.96 0.41
N THR A 55 0.75 -7.69 0.14
CA THR A 55 0.09 -6.41 0.41
C THR A 55 -0.64 -6.42 1.75
N TYR A 56 -0.37 -5.41 2.58
CA TYR A 56 -1.07 -5.13 3.83
C TYR A 56 -1.56 -3.69 3.82
N ARG A 57 -2.87 -3.47 3.73
CA ARG A 57 -3.43 -2.11 3.62
C ARG A 57 -4.49 -1.82 4.67
N SER A 58 -4.63 -0.54 5.00
CA SER A 58 -5.76 -0.01 5.73
C SER A 58 -6.36 1.15 4.96
N ASP A 59 -7.56 0.94 4.47
CA ASP A 59 -8.29 1.90 3.67
C ASP A 59 -9.15 2.79 4.56
N ARG A 60 -9.44 4.00 4.06
CA ARG A 60 -10.42 4.86 4.71
C ARG A 60 -11.81 4.32 4.43
N SER A 61 -12.61 4.10 5.46
CA SER A 61 -14.04 3.81 5.32
C SER A 61 -14.80 5.10 5.00
N ARG A 62 -15.52 5.11 3.87
CA ARG A 62 -16.40 6.22 3.52
C ARG A 62 -17.54 6.35 4.54
N ASP A 63 -18.03 5.24 5.05
CA ASP A 63 -19.15 5.20 5.99
C ASP A 63 -18.77 5.77 7.36
N GLU A 64 -17.51 5.55 7.79
CA GLU A 64 -17.02 6.06 9.08
C GLU A 64 -16.56 7.52 9.02
N THR A 65 -16.09 8.00 7.86
CA THR A 65 -15.43 9.31 7.75
C THR A 65 -16.21 10.34 6.92
N GLY A 66 -17.23 9.92 6.17
CA GLY A 66 -17.96 10.76 5.21
C GLY A 66 -17.12 11.21 4.00
N LYS A 67 -15.85 10.83 3.90
CA LYS A 67 -14.92 11.29 2.86
C LYS A 67 -14.65 10.19 1.84
N ALA A 68 -14.79 10.55 0.57
CA ALA A 68 -14.52 9.64 -0.56
C ALA A 68 -13.06 9.65 -1.03
N ARG A 69 -12.21 10.58 -0.52
CA ARG A 69 -10.79 10.73 -0.88
C ARG A 69 -9.98 11.16 0.35
N GLY A 70 -8.66 10.99 0.30
CA GLY A 70 -7.78 11.32 1.41
C GLY A 70 -7.51 10.12 2.32
N GLY A 71 -6.30 10.02 2.86
CA GLY A 71 -5.90 8.99 3.81
C GLY A 71 -5.59 7.62 3.18
N GLY A 72 -5.65 6.59 4.02
CA GLY A 72 -5.29 5.22 3.66
C GLY A 72 -3.78 4.97 3.69
N VAL A 73 -3.41 3.75 4.10
CA VAL A 73 -2.03 3.26 4.15
C VAL A 73 -1.93 1.90 3.48
N CYS A 74 -0.80 1.64 2.83
CA CYS A 74 -0.49 0.35 2.21
C CYS A 74 0.97 0.02 2.47
N ILE A 75 1.22 -1.17 2.97
CA ILE A 75 2.54 -1.73 3.24
C ILE A 75 2.71 -2.94 2.34
N LEU A 76 3.75 -2.95 1.52
CA LEU A 76 4.14 -4.11 0.72
C LEU A 76 5.39 -4.72 1.35
N VAL A 77 5.33 -6.00 1.67
CA VAL A 77 6.47 -6.75 2.22
C VAL A 77 7.01 -7.67 1.14
N ASN A 78 8.34 -7.69 1.00
CA ASN A 78 9.02 -8.59 0.08
C ASN A 78 9.07 -10.00 0.67
N ASP A 79 8.51 -10.96 -0.07
CA ASP A 79 8.37 -12.35 0.38
C ASP A 79 9.74 -13.03 0.59
N ARG A 80 10.80 -12.51 -0.06
CA ARG A 80 12.18 -12.96 0.16
C ARG A 80 12.74 -12.54 1.52
N TRP A 81 12.17 -11.51 2.13
CA TRP A 81 12.65 -10.93 3.38
C TRP A 81 11.85 -11.41 4.59
N ALA A 82 10.53 -11.47 4.48
CA ALA A 82 9.67 -11.98 5.55
C ALA A 82 8.43 -12.69 4.98
N THR A 83 8.10 -13.84 5.57
CA THR A 83 6.94 -14.65 5.21
C THR A 83 5.93 -14.80 6.37
N ASP A 84 6.37 -14.63 7.62
CA ASP A 84 5.49 -14.65 8.81
C ASP A 84 5.22 -13.22 9.29
N VAL A 85 4.31 -12.54 8.61
CA VAL A 85 3.87 -11.18 8.96
C VAL A 85 2.43 -11.22 9.44
N LYS A 86 2.19 -10.66 10.63
CA LYS A 86 0.86 -10.59 11.26
C LYS A 86 0.44 -9.15 11.51
N ILE A 87 -0.81 -8.85 11.19
CA ILE A 87 -1.43 -7.57 11.53
C ILE A 87 -1.88 -7.65 12.98
N LEU A 88 -1.26 -6.87 13.87
CA LEU A 88 -1.64 -6.81 15.29
C LEU A 88 -2.88 -5.94 15.52
N SER A 89 -2.96 -4.82 14.81
CA SER A 89 -4.12 -3.92 14.85
C SER A 89 -4.23 -3.16 13.53
N LYS A 90 -5.45 -2.78 13.17
CA LYS A 90 -5.78 -2.02 11.98
C LYS A 90 -6.95 -1.11 12.33
N THR A 91 -6.74 0.19 12.27
CA THR A 91 -7.73 1.18 12.71
C THR A 91 -7.81 2.32 11.70
N CYS A 92 -9.03 2.77 11.40
CA CYS A 92 -9.31 4.02 10.72
C CYS A 92 -9.96 4.96 11.74
N SER A 93 -9.30 6.07 12.04
CA SER A 93 -9.86 7.09 12.93
C SER A 93 -10.58 8.16 12.13
N VAL A 94 -11.61 8.76 12.72
CA VAL A 94 -12.20 10.00 12.20
C VAL A 94 -11.13 11.10 12.19
N ASP A 95 -11.23 12.03 11.23
CA ASP A 95 -10.34 13.20 11.21
C ASP A 95 -10.57 14.00 12.50
N ILE A 96 -9.49 14.25 13.26
CA ILE A 96 -9.47 15.14 14.43
C ILE A 96 -9.61 16.59 13.97
#